data_AF-A0A1A9F014-F1
#
_entry.id   AF-A0A1A9F014-F1
#
_cell.length_a   1.000
_cell.length_b   1.000
_cell.length_c   1.000
_cell.angle_alpha   90.00
_cell.angle_beta   90.00
_cell.angle_gamma   90.00
#
_symmetry.space_group_name_H-M   'P 1'
#
loop_
_entity.id
_entity.type
_entity.pdbx_description
1 polymer ?
#
loop_
_entity_poly.entity_id
_entity_poly.type
_entity_poly.pdbx_seq_one_letter_code
_entity_poly.pdbx_strand_id
1 'polypeptide(L)'
;MPRNLLAAPLLLSLLGCQIPDALQPIASNRGPACYVSNDALAGLLLQQQRYLNQSDQARRQQLAQVIKSNDKALEALLLTSPMASAEQFDQGRSLLTSLPLYPSADCTADRYLDIQKSQLEPRQQQLTLIQQQSARIQQQNAQISELKRKIEALTDLEQEITRQRKDL
;
A
#
# COMPACT_ATOMS: atom_id res chain seq x y z
N MET A 1 -38.94 30.79 -40.96
CA MET A 1 -37.81 30.44 -41.86
C MET A 1 -36.51 30.49 -41.06
N PRO A 2 -35.62 29.51 -41.24
CA PRO A 2 -34.82 28.95 -40.15
C PRO A 2 -33.35 29.39 -40.20
N ARG A 3 -32.68 29.43 -39.05
CA ARG A 3 -31.22 29.28 -39.00
C ARG A 3 -30.85 28.28 -37.91
N ASN A 4 -30.58 27.06 -38.40
CA ASN A 4 -29.72 26.07 -37.77
C ASN A 4 -28.42 26.71 -37.27
N LEU A 5 -27.90 26.23 -36.15
CA LEU A 5 -26.51 25.76 -36.02
C LEU A 5 -26.36 24.99 -34.70
N LEU A 6 -26.81 23.73 -34.75
CA LEU A 6 -26.12 22.62 -34.09
C LEU A 6 -24.74 22.49 -34.76
N ALA A 7 -23.67 22.73 -34.00
CA ALA A 7 -22.36 22.12 -34.23
C ALA A 7 -21.42 22.58 -33.11
N ALA A 8 -21.52 21.95 -31.95
CA ALA A 8 -20.40 21.83 -31.03
C ALA A 8 -19.68 20.51 -31.36
N PRO A 9 -18.57 20.51 -32.11
CA PRO A 9 -17.64 19.41 -32.06
C PRO A 9 -16.47 19.82 -31.15
N LEU A 10 -16.18 19.07 -30.08
CA LEU A 10 -15.29 17.90 -30.18
C LEU A 10 -13.92 18.20 -30.82
N LEU A 11 -13.32 19.36 -30.52
CA LEU A 11 -11.95 19.70 -30.92
C LEU A 11 -10.96 19.96 -29.77
N LEU A 12 -11.40 19.84 -28.51
CA LEU A 12 -10.53 20.11 -27.35
C LEU A 12 -9.88 18.85 -26.72
N SER A 13 -10.13 17.66 -27.28
CA SER A 13 -9.59 16.38 -26.75
C SER A 13 -8.31 15.90 -27.44
N LEU A 14 -7.70 16.69 -28.33
CA LEU A 14 -6.46 16.35 -29.05
C LEU A 14 -5.23 17.16 -28.63
N LEU A 15 -5.36 18.03 -27.63
CA LEU A 15 -4.19 18.63 -26.97
C LEU A 15 -3.60 17.59 -26.01
N GLY A 16 -2.82 16.66 -26.55
CA GLY A 16 -1.89 15.88 -25.75
C GLY A 16 -1.04 16.84 -24.92
N CYS A 17 -0.84 16.52 -23.64
CA CYS A 17 0.10 17.23 -22.78
C CYS A 17 1.50 17.06 -23.37
N GLN A 18 1.92 17.97 -24.23
CA GLN A 18 3.32 18.19 -24.52
C GLN A 18 3.90 18.83 -23.27
N ILE A 19 4.59 18.02 -22.47
CA ILE A 19 5.39 18.51 -21.36
C ILE A 19 6.50 19.35 -22.01
N PRO A 20 6.55 20.67 -21.79
CA PRO A 20 7.61 21.47 -22.38
C PRO A 20 8.95 21.04 -21.79
N ASP A 21 9.87 20.60 -22.64
CA ASP A 21 11.26 20.22 -22.35
C ASP A 21 12.15 21.41 -21.90
N ALA A 22 11.56 22.44 -21.32
CA ALA A 22 12.25 23.66 -20.90
C ALA A 22 12.10 23.87 -19.38
N LEU A 23 12.52 22.89 -18.60
CA LEU A 23 12.90 23.09 -17.21
C LEU A 23 14.35 22.64 -17.06
N GLN A 24 15.28 23.50 -17.51
CA GLN A 24 16.64 23.39 -17.02
C GLN A 24 16.60 23.67 -15.51
N PRO A 25 17.02 22.73 -14.66
CA PRO A 25 17.05 22.97 -13.22
C PRO A 25 18.04 24.10 -12.95
N ILE A 26 17.56 25.18 -12.36
CA ILE A 26 18.40 26.24 -11.82
C ILE A 26 19.17 25.61 -10.67
N ALA A 27 20.50 25.48 -10.80
CA ALA A 27 21.37 25.02 -9.73
C ALA A 27 21.35 26.04 -8.58
N SER A 28 20.42 25.85 -7.65
CA SER A 28 20.37 26.58 -6.38
C SER A 28 21.52 26.11 -5.49
N ASN A 29 22.71 26.69 -5.69
CA ASN A 29 23.90 26.43 -4.87
C ASN A 29 23.82 27.04 -3.45
N ARG A 30 22.62 27.40 -2.96
CA ARG A 30 22.40 28.01 -1.63
C ARG A 30 21.08 27.58 -0.97
N GLY A 31 20.71 26.31 -1.11
CA GLY A 31 19.72 25.66 -0.24
C GLY A 31 20.41 24.90 0.91
N PRO A 32 19.73 24.62 2.04
CA PRO A 32 20.24 23.65 3.01
C PRO A 32 20.45 22.31 2.31
N ALA A 33 21.53 21.60 2.64
CA ALA A 33 21.84 20.31 2.04
C ALA A 33 20.68 19.33 2.28
N CYS A 34 20.11 18.76 1.21
CA CYS A 34 19.08 17.73 1.31
C CYS A 34 19.58 16.54 2.14
N TYR A 35 18.69 15.92 2.92
CA TYR A 35 19.07 14.74 3.71
C TYR A 35 19.44 13.57 2.80
N VAL A 36 18.61 13.31 1.78
CA VAL A 36 18.95 12.43 0.66
C VAL A 36 19.25 13.27 -0.56
N SER A 37 20.38 12.99 -1.22
CA SER A 37 20.73 13.68 -2.46
C SER A 37 19.73 13.35 -3.57
N ASN A 38 19.45 14.33 -4.43
CA ASN A 38 18.54 14.11 -5.57
C ASN A 38 19.04 13.00 -6.51
N ASP A 39 20.37 12.89 -6.67
CA ASP A 39 20.99 11.85 -7.50
C ASP A 39 20.72 10.43 -6.96
N ALA A 40 20.51 10.30 -5.64
CA ALA A 40 20.23 9.01 -5.01
C ALA A 40 18.77 8.55 -5.20
N LEU A 41 17.85 9.44 -5.59
CA LEU A 41 16.42 9.11 -5.71
C LEU A 41 16.17 7.94 -6.68
N ALA A 42 16.78 7.98 -7.86
CA ALA A 42 16.61 6.93 -8.86
C ALA A 42 17.09 5.56 -8.33
N GLY A 43 18.24 5.55 -7.64
CA GLY A 43 18.78 4.34 -7.02
C GLY A 43 17.86 3.78 -5.94
N LEU A 44 17.35 4.65 -5.08
CA LEU A 44 16.44 4.30 -4.00
C LEU A 44 15.11 3.71 -4.53
N LEU A 45 14.54 4.28 -5.59
CA LEU A 45 13.33 3.75 -6.23
C LEU A 45 13.58 2.39 -6.90
N LEU A 46 14.72 2.23 -7.58
CA LEU A 46 15.11 0.95 -8.19
C LEU A 46 15.32 -0.14 -7.15
N GLN A 47 15.94 0.18 -6.01
CA GLN A 47 16.14 -0.75 -4.91
C GLN A 47 14.82 -1.15 -4.24
N GLN A 48 13.91 -0.20 -4.06
CA GLN A 48 12.56 -0.47 -3.56
C GLN A 48 11.79 -1.38 -4.53
N GLN A 49 11.77 -1.06 -5.83
CA GLN A 49 11.12 -1.90 -6.84
C GLN A 49 11.70 -3.32 -6.86
N ARG A 50 13.02 -3.44 -6.80
CA ARG A 50 13.70 -4.75 -6.74
C ARG A 50 13.25 -5.55 -5.52
N TYR A 51 13.19 -4.92 -4.35
CA TYR A 51 12.72 -5.57 -3.13
C TYR A 51 11.29 -6.11 -3.29
N LEU A 52 10.39 -5.34 -3.90
CA LEU A 52 8.99 -5.76 -4.10
C LEU A 52 8.86 -6.97 -5.05
N ASN A 53 9.76 -7.10 -6.02
CA ASN A 53 9.72 -8.15 -7.04
C ASN A 53 10.55 -9.41 -6.69
N GLN A 54 11.15 -9.45 -5.49
CA GLN A 54 12.02 -10.54 -5.06
C GLN A 54 11.29 -11.59 -4.21
N SER A 55 11.91 -12.78 -4.11
CA SER A 55 11.49 -13.82 -3.18
C SER A 55 11.72 -13.41 -1.71
N ASP A 56 11.04 -14.07 -0.78
CA ASP A 56 11.16 -13.78 0.66
C ASP A 56 12.60 -13.83 1.18
N GLN A 57 13.37 -14.84 0.74
CA GLN A 57 14.76 -14.99 1.15
C GLN A 57 15.62 -13.82 0.64
N ALA A 58 15.45 -13.44 -0.63
CA ALA A 58 16.20 -12.33 -1.23
C ALA A 58 15.83 -10.98 -0.57
N ARG A 59 14.54 -10.77 -0.24
CA ARG A 59 14.09 -9.60 0.52
C ARG A 59 14.75 -9.50 1.88
N ARG A 60 14.76 -10.59 2.66
CA ARG A 60 15.42 -10.62 3.98
C ARG A 60 16.91 -10.30 3.88
N GLN A 61 17.58 -10.81 2.86
CA GLN A 61 18.99 -10.52 2.60
C GLN A 61 19.21 -9.05 2.24
N GLN A 62 18.38 -8.48 1.35
CA GLN A 62 18.46 -7.06 0.99
C GLN A 62 18.22 -6.18 2.22
N LEU A 63 17.18 -6.44 3.02
CA LEU A 63 16.91 -5.67 4.23
C LEU A 63 18.09 -5.73 5.22
N ALA A 64 18.65 -6.93 5.44
CA ALA A 64 19.82 -7.09 6.30
C ALA A 64 21.05 -6.33 5.77
N GLN A 65 21.23 -6.27 4.45
CA GLN A 65 22.30 -5.50 3.83
C GLN A 65 22.11 -3.99 4.01
N VAL A 66 20.88 -3.50 3.85
CA VAL A 66 20.54 -2.07 4.03
C VAL A 66 20.72 -1.62 5.47
N ILE A 67 20.33 -2.45 6.44
CA ILE A 67 20.58 -2.19 7.86
C ILE A 67 22.09 -2.08 8.13
N LYS A 68 22.88 -3.00 7.56
CA LYS A 68 24.35 -3.00 7.71
C LYS A 68 25.01 -1.79 7.04
N SER A 69 24.50 -1.33 5.90
CA SER A 69 25.02 -0.14 5.21
C SER A 69 24.57 1.17 5.85
N ASN A 70 23.68 1.11 6.86
CA ASN A 70 23.13 2.25 7.57
C ASN A 70 22.40 3.26 6.65
N ASP A 71 21.83 2.78 5.55
CA ASP A 71 21.01 3.60 4.67
C ASP A 71 19.59 3.72 5.25
N LYS A 72 19.40 4.71 6.13
CA LYS A 72 18.15 4.87 6.88
C LYS A 72 16.95 5.23 6.01
N ALA A 73 17.17 5.92 4.90
CA ALA A 73 16.09 6.28 3.98
C ALA A 73 15.56 5.02 3.29
N LEU A 74 16.45 4.19 2.76
CA LEU A 74 16.07 2.94 2.14
C LEU A 74 15.52 1.95 3.17
N GLU A 75 16.15 1.83 4.35
CA GLU A 75 15.68 0.96 5.44
C GLU A 75 14.21 1.26 5.76
N ALA A 76 13.88 2.54 5.95
CA ALA A 76 12.52 2.98 6.24
C ALA A 76 11.53 2.63 5.12
N LEU A 77 11.93 2.78 3.86
CA LEU A 77 11.09 2.43 2.71
C LEU A 77 10.84 0.93 2.55
N LEU A 78 11.86 0.10 2.84
CA LEU A 78 11.71 -1.36 2.79
C LEU A 78 10.82 -1.85 3.94
N LEU A 79 11.01 -1.28 5.13
CA LEU A 79 10.23 -1.62 6.33
C LEU A 79 8.78 -1.12 6.26
N THR A 80 8.48 -0.08 5.49
CA THR A 80 7.10 0.41 5.25
C THR A 80 6.46 -0.14 3.97
N SER A 81 7.12 -1.10 3.32
CA SER A 81 6.62 -1.72 2.09
C SER A 81 5.38 -2.61 2.34
N PRO A 82 4.55 -2.88 1.31
CA PRO A 82 3.37 -3.75 1.45
C PRO A 82 3.68 -5.20 1.88
N MET A 83 4.94 -5.63 1.79
CA MET A 83 5.39 -6.97 2.16
C MET A 83 5.95 -7.03 3.57
N ALA A 84 6.01 -5.90 4.28
CA ALA A 84 6.49 -5.84 5.65
C ALA A 84 5.47 -6.47 6.62
N SER A 85 5.98 -7.14 7.64
CA SER A 85 5.18 -7.49 8.82
C SER A 85 4.72 -6.23 9.57
N ALA A 86 3.72 -6.37 10.44
CA ALA A 86 3.23 -5.25 11.25
C ALA A 86 4.35 -4.62 12.11
N GLU A 87 5.19 -5.45 12.73
CA GLU A 87 6.34 -5.02 13.53
C GLU A 87 7.34 -4.22 12.69
N GLN A 88 7.67 -4.72 11.49
CA GLN A 88 8.53 -4.01 10.55
C GLN A 88 7.91 -2.70 10.09
N PHE A 89 6.61 -2.68 9.82
CA PHE A 89 5.90 -1.46 9.42
C PHE A 89 5.97 -0.40 10.51
N ASP A 90 5.76 -0.77 11.77
CA ASP A 90 5.87 0.14 12.92
C ASP A 90 7.30 0.68 13.10
N GLN A 91 8.30 -0.19 12.99
CA GLN A 91 9.71 0.21 13.02
C GLN A 91 10.03 1.17 11.87
N GLY A 92 9.62 0.83 10.65
CA GLY A 92 9.83 1.63 9.45
C GLY A 92 9.15 2.99 9.54
N ARG A 93 7.93 3.04 10.09
CA ARG A 93 7.19 4.28 10.33
C ARG A 93 7.90 5.18 11.33
N SER A 94 8.37 4.63 12.45
CA SER A 94 9.15 5.36 13.44
C SER A 94 10.43 5.92 12.81
N LEU A 95 11.15 5.08 12.06
CA LEU A 95 12.37 5.47 11.37
C LEU A 95 12.11 6.58 10.35
N LEU A 96 11.14 6.43 9.44
CA LEU A 96 10.80 7.42 8.41
C LEU A 96 10.40 8.77 9.04
N THR A 97 9.69 8.72 10.16
CA THR A 97 9.24 9.93 10.88
C THR A 97 10.41 10.68 11.51
N SER A 98 11.44 9.96 11.95
CA SER A 98 12.64 10.52 12.60
C SER A 98 13.66 11.13 11.65
N LEU A 99 13.54 10.88 10.33
CA LEU A 99 14.49 11.41 9.36
C LEU A 99 14.37 12.95 9.29
N PRO A 100 15.50 13.68 9.30
CA PRO A 100 15.51 15.14 9.21
C PRO A 100 15.32 15.59 7.76
N LEU A 101 14.19 15.24 7.14
CA LEU A 101 13.86 15.54 5.75
C LEU A 101 13.66 17.04 5.56
N TYR A 102 14.13 17.56 4.43
CA TYR A 102 13.89 18.94 4.00
C TYR A 102 13.12 18.96 2.67
N PRO A 103 11.78 18.85 2.67
CA PRO A 103 10.96 18.64 1.46
C PRO A 103 10.77 19.93 0.62
N SER A 104 11.87 20.59 0.26
CA SER A 104 11.85 21.75 -0.63
C SER A 104 11.72 21.36 -2.10
N ALA A 105 11.47 22.35 -2.98
CA ALA A 105 11.47 22.12 -4.43
C ALA A 105 12.82 21.59 -4.95
N ASP A 106 13.92 21.99 -4.29
CA ASP A 106 15.28 21.62 -4.64
C ASP A 106 15.70 20.26 -4.05
N CYS A 107 14.90 19.65 -3.16
CA CYS A 107 15.18 18.36 -2.52
C CYS A 107 14.11 17.33 -2.87
N THR A 108 14.18 16.81 -4.10
CA THR A 108 13.17 15.92 -4.65
C THR A 108 13.11 14.57 -3.95
N ALA A 109 14.26 14.06 -3.49
CA ALA A 109 14.34 12.80 -2.74
C ALA A 109 13.67 12.93 -1.35
N ASP A 110 13.96 14.00 -0.63
CA ASP A 110 13.32 14.29 0.67
C ASP A 110 11.83 14.51 0.52
N ARG A 111 11.40 15.23 -0.53
CA ARG A 111 9.98 15.40 -0.85
C ARG A 111 9.29 14.07 -1.15
N TYR A 112 9.95 13.15 -1.85
CA TYR A 112 9.42 11.81 -2.06
C TYR A 112 9.24 11.05 -0.74
N LEU A 113 10.23 11.10 0.15
CA LEU A 113 10.16 10.46 1.47
C LEU A 113 9.07 11.07 2.34
N ASP A 114 8.88 12.39 2.28
CA ASP A 114 7.81 13.10 2.99
C ASP A 114 6.42 12.70 2.48
N ILE A 115 6.27 12.53 1.17
CA ILE A 115 5.04 11.95 0.58
C ILE A 115 4.80 10.54 1.13
N GLN A 116 5.82 9.67 1.17
CA GLN A 116 5.65 8.33 1.74
C GLN A 116 5.27 8.38 3.22
N LYS A 117 5.87 9.30 3.99
CA LYS A 117 5.53 9.55 5.40
C LYS A 117 4.06 9.92 5.56
N SER A 118 3.55 10.83 4.73
CA SER A 118 2.13 11.25 4.76
C SER A 118 1.16 10.11 4.45
N GLN A 119 1.59 9.08 3.72
CA GLN A 119 0.78 7.92 3.38
C GLN A 119 0.78 6.82 4.44
N LEU A 120 1.62 6.90 5.48
CA LEU A 120 1.72 5.84 6.48
C LEU A 120 0.46 5.73 7.36
N GLU A 121 -0.10 6.87 7.76
CA GLU A 121 -1.32 6.89 8.58
C GLU A 121 -2.54 6.29 7.86
N PRO A 122 -2.90 6.71 6.64
CA PRO A 122 -4.02 6.09 5.93
C PRO A 122 -3.78 4.59 5.66
N ARG A 123 -2.53 4.17 5.38
CA ARG A 123 -2.19 2.74 5.25
C ARG A 123 -2.40 1.98 6.55
N GLN A 124 -2.01 2.55 7.69
CA GLN A 124 -2.23 1.93 9.00
C GLN A 124 -3.73 1.76 9.29
N GLN A 125 -4.53 2.79 9.01
CA GLN A 125 -5.99 2.72 9.18
C GLN A 125 -6.60 1.62 8.30
N GLN A 126 -6.13 1.51 7.05
CA GLN A 126 -6.56 0.46 6.13
C GLN A 126 -6.20 -0.95 6.65
N LEU A 127 -4.99 -1.14 7.18
CA LEU A 127 -4.58 -2.42 7.77
C LEU A 127 -5.47 -2.82 8.96
N THR A 128 -5.78 -1.88 9.84
CA THR A 128 -6.69 -2.10 10.97
C THR A 128 -8.09 -2.52 10.50
N LEU A 129 -8.62 -1.86 9.46
CA LEU A 129 -9.92 -2.21 8.89
C LEU A 129 -9.93 -3.64 8.32
N ILE A 130 -8.89 -4.00 7.58
CA ILE A 130 -8.73 -5.36 7.01
C ILE A 130 -8.69 -6.40 8.13
N GLN A 131 -7.95 -6.14 9.22
CA GLN A 131 -7.91 -7.03 10.38
C GLN A 131 -9.29 -7.20 11.03
N GLN A 132 -10.02 -6.12 11.26
CA GLN A 132 -11.38 -6.18 11.81
C GLN A 132 -12.34 -6.97 10.92
N GLN A 133 -12.27 -6.76 9.60
CA GLN A 133 -13.08 -7.51 8.65
C GLN A 133 -12.73 -8.99 8.64
N SER A 134 -11.44 -9.34 8.69
CA SER A 134 -10.99 -10.73 8.75
C SER A 134 -11.51 -11.45 10.01
N ALA A 135 -11.47 -10.79 11.17
CA ALA A 135 -12.01 -11.31 12.42
C ALA A 135 -13.53 -11.52 12.33
N ARG A 136 -14.26 -10.58 11.71
CA ARG A 136 -15.70 -10.71 11.48
C ARG A 136 -16.03 -11.91 10.58
N ILE A 137 -15.28 -12.11 9.50
CA ILE A 137 -15.44 -13.25 8.59
C ILE A 137 -15.20 -14.57 9.35
N GLN A 138 -14.14 -14.64 10.17
CA GLN A 138 -13.87 -15.83 10.99
C GLN A 138 -15.01 -16.14 11.96
N GLN A 139 -15.55 -15.11 12.63
CA GLN A 139 -16.70 -15.27 13.52
C GLN A 139 -17.95 -15.76 12.77
N GLN A 140 -18.24 -15.19 11.60
CA GLN A 140 -19.37 -15.62 10.77
C GLN A 140 -19.21 -17.07 10.30
N ASN A 141 -18.01 -17.49 9.90
CA ASN A 141 -17.72 -18.86 9.52
C ASN A 141 -17.92 -19.84 10.69
N ALA A 142 -17.54 -19.46 11.91
CA ALA A 142 -17.79 -20.27 13.10
C ALA A 142 -19.30 -20.43 13.36
N GLN A 143 -20.07 -19.36 13.24
CA GLN A 143 -21.54 -19.40 13.39
C GLN A 143 -22.20 -20.26 12.32
N ILE A 144 -21.77 -20.15 11.06
CA ILE A 144 -22.26 -20.99 9.96
C ILE A 144 -21.97 -22.47 10.26
N SER A 145 -20.77 -22.79 10.75
CA SER A 145 -20.41 -24.16 11.12
C SER A 145 -21.29 -24.70 12.25
N GLU A 146 -21.58 -23.89 13.26
CA GLU A 146 -22.48 -24.27 14.36
C GLU A 146 -23.92 -24.50 13.87
N LEU A 147 -24.44 -23.60 13.04
CA LEU A 147 -25.79 -23.74 12.46
C LEU A 147 -25.90 -25.00 11.60
N LYS A 148 -24.88 -25.34 10.81
CA LYS A 148 -24.86 -26.58 10.04
C LYS A 148 -24.96 -27.81 10.94
N ARG A 149 -24.21 -27.86 12.04
CA ARG A 149 -24.30 -28.96 13.02
C ARG A 149 -25.70 -29.09 13.63
N LYS A 150 -26.34 -27.96 13.93
CA LYS A 150 -27.73 -27.96 14.44
C LYS A 150 -28.72 -28.49 13.41
N ILE A 151 -28.57 -28.08 12.15
CA ILE A 151 -29.41 -28.58 11.04
C ILE A 151 -29.24 -30.10 10.88
N GLU A 152 -28.00 -30.60 10.88
CA GLU A 152 -27.71 -32.02 10.79
C GLU A 152 -28.35 -32.80 11.95
N ALA A 153 -28.18 -32.35 13.19
CA ALA A 153 -28.80 -32.98 14.36
C ALA A 153 -30.34 -33.00 14.29
N LEU A 154 -30.96 -31.90 13.84
CA LEU A 154 -32.41 -31.85 13.65
C LEU A 154 -32.87 -32.78 12.52
N THR A 155 -32.11 -32.85 11.43
CA THR A 155 -32.39 -33.75 10.30
C THR A 155 -32.34 -35.23 10.73
N ASP A 156 -31.34 -35.59 11.55
CA ASP A 156 -31.23 -36.96 12.10
C ASP A 156 -32.41 -37.30 13.00
N LEU A 157 -32.84 -36.36 13.85
CA LEU A 157 -34.02 -36.53 14.69
C LEU A 157 -35.30 -36.71 13.86
N GLU A 158 -35.50 -35.92 12.81
CA GLU A 158 -36.65 -36.05 11.91
C GLU A 158 -36.68 -37.41 11.20
N GLN A 159 -35.51 -37.92 10.77
CA GLN A 159 -35.40 -39.25 10.17
C GLN A 159 -35.76 -40.35 11.17
N GLU A 160 -35.30 -40.25 12.41
CA GLU A 160 -35.57 -41.22 13.47
C GLU A 160 -37.07 -41.24 13.82
N ILE A 161 -37.71 -40.08 14.00
CA ILE A 161 -39.16 -39.98 14.24
C ILE A 161 -39.94 -40.61 13.06
N THR A 162 -39.49 -40.37 11.83
CA THR A 162 -40.13 -40.92 10.63
C THR A 162 -40.03 -42.45 10.58
N ARG A 163 -38.91 -43.03 11.01
CA ARG A 163 -38.74 -44.48 11.12
C ARG A 163 -39.66 -45.07 12.19
N GLN A 164 -39.67 -44.50 13.39
CA GLN A 164 -40.54 -44.95 14.49
C GLN A 164 -42.03 -44.95 14.11
N ARG A 165 -42.47 -43.99 13.28
CA ARG A 165 -43.86 -43.96 12.78
C ARG A 165 -44.18 -45.01 11.72
N LYS A 166 -43.19 -45.54 11.00
CA LYS A 166 -43.39 -46.60 10.00
C LYS A 166 -43.44 -48.00 10.61
N ASP A 167 -42.81 -48.16 11.78
CA ASP A 167 -42.73 -49.44 12.50
C ASP A 167 -43.89 -49.65 13.50
N LEU A 168 -44.80 -48.67 13.60
CA LEU A 168 -46.09 -48.71 14.33
C LEU A 168 -47.23 -49.09 13.38
#